data_AF-A0A1G3WJM7-F1
#
_entry.id   AF-A0A1G3WJM7-F1
#
_cell.length_a   1.000
_cell.length_b   1.000
_cell.length_c   1.000
_cell.angle_alpha   90.00
_cell.angle_beta   90.00
_cell.angle_gamma   90.00
#
_symmetry.space_group_name_H-M   'P 1'
#
loop_
_entity.id
_entity.type
_entity.pdbx_description
1 polymer ?
#
loop_
_entity_poly.entity_id
_entity_poly.type
_entity_poly.pdbx_seq_one_letter_code
_entity_poly.pdbx_strand_id
1 'polypeptide(L)'
;MWKQSAAFIVKIKKGAIAMSKSKVMEIESIVENMISFQSMANEYDDTMKTHIDFFSKLAYQFSEYAMKSKSKEDYLCLVKDFVIELNKLNEKADFTLIETDEREQIYLFIENVSKKLGYIFDYDITEEEREW
;
A
#
# COMPACT_ATOMS: atom_id res chain seq x y z
N MET A 1 -12.35 10.33 -21.27
CA MET A 1 -11.07 10.85 -21.81
C MET A 1 -9.95 10.48 -20.85
N TRP A 2 -9.37 9.28 -21.01
CA TRP A 2 -8.37 8.71 -20.11
C TRP A 2 -6.96 9.13 -20.57
N LYS A 3 -6.41 10.20 -19.99
CA LYS A 3 -5.02 10.63 -20.26
C LYS A 3 -4.22 11.08 -19.03
N GLN A 4 -4.79 11.07 -17.82
CA GLN A 4 -4.10 11.59 -16.64
C GLN A 4 -3.31 10.54 -15.85
N SER A 5 -3.71 9.25 -15.89
CA SER A 5 -2.99 8.17 -15.17
C SER A 5 -1.56 7.95 -15.70
N ALA A 6 -1.34 8.09 -17.01
CA ALA A 6 -0.01 7.91 -17.60
C ALA A 6 0.97 9.03 -17.21
N ALA A 7 0.50 10.26 -17.00
CA ALA A 7 1.36 11.40 -16.70
C ALA A 7 1.92 11.37 -15.27
N PHE A 8 1.13 10.87 -14.30
CA PHE A 8 1.59 10.67 -12.92
C PHE A 8 2.68 9.59 -12.84
N ILE A 9 2.44 8.44 -13.49
CA ILE A 9 3.40 7.33 -13.60
C ILE A 9 4.73 7.80 -14.23
N VAL A 10 4.71 8.66 -15.24
CA VAL A 10 5.92 9.17 -15.91
C VAL A 10 6.73 10.13 -15.03
N LYS A 11 6.09 10.89 -14.14
CA LYS A 11 6.78 11.85 -13.27
C LYS A 11 7.54 11.16 -12.13
N ILE A 12 7.05 10.02 -11.64
CA ILE A 12 7.73 9.17 -10.65
C ILE A 12 8.98 8.49 -11.25
N LYS A 13 8.93 8.13 -12.54
CA LYS A 13 10.01 7.39 -13.24
C LYS A 13 11.37 8.10 -13.35
N LYS A 14 11.47 9.41 -13.14
CA LYS A 14 12.75 10.13 -13.32
C LYS A 14 13.62 10.22 -12.06
N GLY A 15 13.09 9.91 -10.87
CA GLY A 15 13.82 10.01 -9.60
C GLY A 15 13.85 8.74 -8.75
N ALA A 16 12.95 7.79 -8.99
CA ALA A 16 12.87 6.54 -8.25
C ALA A 16 13.65 5.43 -8.96
N ILE A 17 14.58 4.83 -8.24
CA ILE A 17 15.34 3.63 -8.60
C ILE A 17 14.35 2.57 -9.10
N ALA A 18 14.64 1.96 -10.25
CA ALA A 18 13.77 1.05 -11.00
C ALA A 18 12.99 0.06 -10.10
N MET A 19 11.73 0.38 -9.82
CA MET A 19 10.81 -0.50 -9.12
C MET A 19 10.41 -1.65 -10.04
N SER A 20 10.50 -2.90 -9.58
CA SER A 20 10.20 -4.06 -10.42
C SER A 20 8.72 -4.10 -10.80
N LYS A 21 8.42 -4.46 -12.07
CA LYS A 21 7.06 -4.51 -12.62
C LYS A 21 6.04 -5.26 -11.76
N SER A 22 6.44 -6.36 -11.10
CA SER A 22 5.52 -7.12 -10.23
C SER A 22 5.04 -6.34 -9.01
N LYS A 23 5.88 -5.49 -8.41
CA LYS A 23 5.52 -4.69 -7.24
C LYS A 23 4.49 -3.61 -7.57
N VAL A 24 4.67 -3.00 -8.74
CA VAL A 24 3.75 -1.98 -9.26
C VAL A 24 2.37 -2.62 -9.48
N MET A 25 2.32 -3.86 -10.00
CA MET A 25 1.06 -4.58 -10.21
C MET A 25 0.34 -4.96 -8.89
N GLU A 26 1.07 -5.34 -7.83
CA GLU A 26 0.45 -5.67 -6.53
C GLU A 26 -0.25 -4.44 -5.92
N ILE A 27 0.40 -3.28 -5.90
CA ILE A 27 -0.19 -2.03 -5.38
C ILE A 27 -1.33 -1.54 -6.27
N GLU A 28 -1.18 -1.60 -7.60
CA GLU A 28 -2.23 -1.24 -8.55
C GLU A 28 -3.48 -2.10 -8.36
N SER A 29 -3.33 -3.40 -8.11
CA SER A 29 -4.48 -4.30 -7.86
C SER A 29 -5.25 -3.93 -6.59
N ILE A 30 -4.55 -3.54 -5.51
CA ILE A 30 -5.22 -3.11 -4.27
C ILE A 30 -5.99 -1.82 -4.52
N VAL A 31 -5.36 -0.86 -5.21
CA VAL A 31 -5.99 0.42 -5.57
C VAL A 31 -7.22 0.22 -6.47
N GLU A 32 -7.14 -0.69 -7.44
CA GLU A 32 -8.28 -1.02 -8.31
C GLU A 32 -9.46 -1.59 -7.53
N ASN A 33 -9.20 -2.46 -6.54
CA ASN A 33 -10.22 -3.00 -5.66
C ASN A 33 -10.86 -1.91 -4.78
N MET A 34 -10.06 -1.05 -4.14
CA MET A 34 -10.56 0.12 -3.40
C MET A 34 -11.47 0.98 -4.29
N ILE A 35 -11.01 1.35 -5.49
CA ILE A 35 -11.80 2.17 -6.42
C ILE A 35 -13.10 1.44 -6.82
N SER A 36 -13.03 0.14 -7.10
CA SER A 36 -14.19 -0.66 -7.50
C SER A 36 -15.24 -0.68 -6.40
N PHE A 37 -14.83 -1.00 -5.17
CA PHE A 37 -15.70 -1.02 -4.00
C PHE A 37 -16.36 0.33 -3.75
N GLN A 38 -15.57 1.40 -3.67
CA GLN A 38 -16.07 2.76 -3.43
C GLN A 38 -17.01 3.25 -4.54
N SER A 39 -16.73 2.85 -5.79
CA SER A 39 -17.62 3.18 -6.92
C SER A 39 -18.95 2.45 -6.82
N MET A 40 -18.94 1.17 -6.42
CA MET A 40 -20.17 0.39 -6.21
C MET A 40 -21.00 0.92 -5.04
N ALA A 41 -20.34 1.41 -3.98
CA ALA A 41 -20.98 2.08 -2.85
C ALA A 41 -21.51 3.49 -3.17
N ASN A 42 -21.16 4.04 -4.34
CA ASN A 42 -21.43 5.44 -4.71
C ASN A 42 -20.76 6.46 -3.76
N GLU A 43 -19.59 6.09 -3.22
CA GLU A 43 -18.76 6.87 -2.29
C GLU A 43 -17.41 7.31 -2.91
N TYR A 44 -17.16 6.97 -4.18
CA TYR A 44 -15.95 7.37 -4.90
C TYR A 44 -15.95 8.85 -5.35
N ASP A 45 -15.93 9.75 -4.37
CA ASP A 45 -15.84 11.20 -4.55
C ASP A 45 -14.38 11.71 -4.56
N ASP A 46 -14.18 13.03 -4.56
CA ASP A 46 -12.83 13.63 -4.59
C ASP A 46 -12.06 13.46 -3.26
N THR A 47 -12.76 13.32 -2.14
CA THR A 47 -12.15 13.02 -0.83
C THR A 47 -11.64 11.59 -0.82
N MET A 48 -12.46 10.63 -1.24
CA MET A 48 -12.08 9.22 -1.31
C MET A 48 -10.94 8.98 -2.31
N LYS A 49 -10.96 9.65 -3.47
CA LYS A 49 -9.81 9.65 -4.40
C LYS A 49 -8.53 10.12 -3.73
N THR A 50 -8.62 11.17 -2.91
CA THR A 50 -7.47 11.69 -2.18
C THR A 50 -6.93 10.66 -1.19
N HIS A 51 -7.81 9.97 -0.46
CA HIS A 51 -7.41 8.89 0.45
C HIS A 51 -6.75 7.72 -0.27
N ILE A 52 -7.32 7.25 -1.40
CA ILE A 52 -6.74 6.18 -2.23
C ILE A 52 -5.36 6.59 -2.80
N ASP A 53 -5.22 7.84 -3.24
CA ASP A 53 -3.93 8.38 -3.69
C ASP A 53 -2.90 8.41 -2.56
N PHE A 54 -3.32 8.71 -1.32
CA PHE A 54 -2.45 8.66 -0.15
C PHE A 54 -2.04 7.22 0.21
N PHE A 55 -2.98 6.27 0.19
CA PHE A 55 -2.67 4.85 0.35
C PHE A 55 -1.59 4.41 -0.65
N SER A 56 -1.79 4.72 -1.93
CA SER A 56 -0.85 4.36 -2.99
C SER A 56 0.55 4.92 -2.71
N LYS A 57 0.65 6.20 -2.32
CA LYS A 57 1.93 6.83 -1.96
C LYS A 57 2.60 6.13 -0.78
N LEU A 58 1.86 5.82 0.29
CA LEU A 58 2.39 5.12 1.47
C LEU A 58 2.92 3.73 1.09
N ALA A 59 2.15 2.95 0.31
CA ALA A 59 2.56 1.61 -0.12
C ALA A 59 3.82 1.65 -1.00
N TYR A 60 3.93 2.62 -1.91
CA TYR A 60 5.12 2.83 -2.71
C TYR A 60 6.34 3.21 -1.86
N GLN A 61 6.18 4.15 -0.93
CA GLN A 61 7.26 4.58 -0.03
C GLN A 61 7.74 3.44 0.86
N PHE A 62 6.82 2.67 1.45
CA PHE A 62 7.14 1.48 2.23
C PHE A 62 7.98 0.50 1.41
N SER A 63 7.56 0.16 0.19
CA SER A 63 8.31 -0.75 -0.69
C SER A 63 9.70 -0.22 -1.01
N GLU A 64 9.86 1.08 -1.27
CA GLU A 64 11.16 1.69 -1.54
C GLU A 64 12.10 1.67 -0.33
N TYR A 65 11.58 1.90 0.88
CA TYR A 65 12.37 1.86 2.11
C TYR A 65 12.69 0.44 2.54
N ALA A 66 11.74 -0.49 2.42
CA ALA A 66 11.96 -1.90 2.68
C ALA A 66 13.09 -2.46 1.82
N MET A 67 13.19 -2.08 0.55
CA MET A 67 14.32 -2.50 -0.30
C MET A 67 15.69 -1.99 0.14
N LYS A 68 15.73 -0.99 1.02
CA LYS A 68 16.96 -0.40 1.54
C LYS A 68 17.29 -0.89 2.95
N SER A 69 16.37 -1.60 3.62
CA SER A 69 16.57 -2.14 4.97
C SER A 69 17.83 -3.01 5.03
N LYS A 70 18.50 -3.02 6.18
CA LYS A 70 19.75 -3.77 6.36
C LYS A 70 19.59 -5.00 7.24
N SER A 71 18.45 -5.12 7.92
CA SER A 71 18.16 -6.19 8.87
C SER A 71 16.66 -6.53 8.87
N LYS A 72 16.30 -7.62 9.55
CA LYS A 72 14.90 -7.97 9.79
C LYS A 72 14.24 -6.94 10.71
N GLU A 73 14.99 -6.46 11.69
CA GLU A 73 14.54 -5.48 12.67
C GLU A 73 14.22 -4.14 12.02
N ASP A 74 15.09 -3.66 11.10
CA ASP A 74 14.84 -2.45 10.31
C ASP A 74 13.55 -2.58 9.50
N TYR A 75 13.34 -3.76 8.90
CA TYR A 75 12.15 -4.06 8.11
C TYR A 75 10.88 -4.11 8.97
N LEU A 76 10.92 -4.73 10.15
CA LEU A 76 9.79 -4.75 11.09
C LEU A 76 9.40 -3.34 11.54
N CYS A 77 10.37 -2.45 11.79
CA CYS A 77 10.09 -1.04 12.07
C CYS A 77 9.34 -0.37 10.90
N LEU A 78 9.77 -0.61 9.66
CA LEU A 78 9.09 -0.08 8.47
C LEU A 78 7.67 -0.63 8.29
N VAL A 79 7.46 -1.92 8.60
CA VAL A 79 6.14 -2.55 8.58
C VAL A 79 5.22 -1.90 9.62
N LYS A 80 5.70 -1.75 10.86
CA LYS A 80 4.97 -1.08 11.93
C LYS A 80 4.58 0.35 11.54
N ASP A 81 5.53 1.15 11.08
CA ASP A 81 5.26 2.53 10.66
C ASP A 81 4.22 2.57 9.53
N PHE A 82 4.32 1.67 8.56
CA PHE A 82 3.35 1.57 7.47
C PHE A 82 1.95 1.21 7.96
N VAL A 83 1.80 0.19 8.80
CA VAL A 83 0.51 -0.24 9.36
C VAL A 83 -0.13 0.86 10.19
N ILE A 84 0.64 1.57 11.01
CA ILE A 84 0.14 2.71 11.80
C ILE A 84 -0.37 3.83 10.90
N GLU A 85 0.34 4.16 9.83
CA GLU A 85 -0.12 5.17 8.86
C GLU A 85 -1.36 4.72 8.09
N LEU A 86 -1.52 3.40 7.84
CA LEU A 86 -2.73 2.85 7.26
C LEU A 86 -3.92 2.96 8.22
N ASN A 87 -3.76 2.65 9.50
CA ASN A 87 -4.84 2.81 10.49
C ASN A 87 -5.32 4.27 10.53
N LYS A 88 -4.39 5.24 10.61
CA LYS A 88 -4.71 6.67 10.59
C LYS A 88 -5.40 7.12 9.30
N LEU A 89 -5.00 6.54 8.16
CA LEU A 89 -5.63 6.84 6.88
C LEU A 89 -7.05 6.26 6.81
N ASN A 90 -7.25 5.03 7.31
CA ASN A 90 -8.55 4.40 7.34
C ASN A 90 -9.50 5.14 8.30
N GLU A 91 -9.02 5.56 9.48
CA GLU A 91 -9.77 6.41 10.42
C GLU A 91 -10.23 7.72 9.77
N LYS A 92 -9.36 8.40 9.00
CA LYS A 92 -9.73 9.61 8.25
C LYS A 92 -10.75 9.37 7.14
N ALA A 93 -10.87 8.13 6.69
CA ALA A 93 -11.86 7.69 5.72
C ALA A 93 -13.08 7.04 6.40
N ASP A 94 -13.35 7.37 7.67
CA ASP A 94 -14.46 6.80 8.46
C ASP A 94 -14.49 5.26 8.47
N PHE A 95 -13.30 4.66 8.42
CA PHE A 95 -13.05 3.21 8.37
C PHE A 95 -13.57 2.49 7.12
N THR A 96 -13.95 3.21 6.05
CA THR A 96 -14.50 2.61 4.83
C THR A 96 -13.46 2.38 3.73
N LEU A 97 -12.22 2.83 3.89
CA LEU A 97 -11.19 2.72 2.84
C LEU A 97 -10.64 1.29 2.70
N ILE A 98 -10.38 0.60 3.82
CA ILE A 98 -9.72 -0.71 3.87
C ILE A 98 -10.70 -1.79 4.34
N GLU A 99 -11.33 -2.45 3.38
CA GLU A 99 -12.27 -3.56 3.60
C GLU A 99 -11.59 -4.93 3.66
N THR A 100 -12.37 -5.98 3.90
CA THR A 100 -11.87 -7.35 4.12
C THR A 100 -10.92 -7.85 3.03
N ASP A 101 -11.19 -7.54 1.76
CA ASP A 101 -10.35 -7.99 0.65
C ASP A 101 -9.03 -7.22 0.61
N GLU A 102 -9.06 -5.90 0.77
CA GLU A 102 -7.86 -5.06 0.79
C GLU A 102 -6.96 -5.40 1.99
N ARG A 103 -7.57 -5.72 3.13
CA ARG A 103 -6.88 -6.17 4.35
C ARG A 103 -5.97 -7.37 4.06
N GLU A 104 -6.50 -8.40 3.40
CA GLU A 104 -5.73 -9.59 3.00
C GLU A 104 -4.67 -9.25 1.95
N GLN A 105 -5.01 -8.42 0.96
CA GLN A 105 -4.06 -8.05 -0.09
C GLN A 105 -2.88 -7.21 0.43
N ILE A 106 -3.13 -6.30 1.38
CA ILE A 106 -2.09 -5.49 2.03
C ILE A 106 -1.15 -6.39 2.82
N TYR A 107 -1.69 -7.33 3.59
CA TYR A 107 -0.88 -8.33 4.31
C TYR A 107 -0.01 -9.13 3.34
N LEU A 108 -0.59 -9.66 2.26
CA LEU A 108 0.16 -10.42 1.24
C LEU A 108 1.22 -9.58 0.55
N PHE A 109 0.94 -8.31 0.27
CA PHE A 109 1.90 -7.37 -0.28
C PHE A 109 3.11 -7.20 0.65
N ILE A 110 2.87 -6.96 1.95
CA ILE A 110 3.92 -6.85 2.97
C ILE A 110 4.72 -8.15 3.01
N GLU A 111 4.06 -9.30 3.12
CA GLU A 111 4.70 -10.62 3.19
C GLU A 111 5.55 -10.91 1.93
N ASN A 112 5.05 -10.56 0.74
CA ASN A 112 5.79 -10.70 -0.51
C ASN A 112 7.06 -9.85 -0.55
N VAL A 113 7.02 -8.63 0.01
CA VAL A 113 8.22 -7.79 0.16
C VAL A 113 9.22 -8.46 1.10
N SER A 114 8.76 -8.98 2.24
CA SER A 114 9.59 -9.71 3.21
C SER A 114 10.30 -10.91 2.56
N LYS A 115 9.53 -11.77 1.86
CA LYS A 115 10.04 -12.95 1.14
C LYS A 115 11.09 -12.58 0.09
N LYS A 116 10.86 -11.50 -0.67
CA LYS A 116 11.84 -10.99 -1.67
C LYS A 116 13.15 -10.53 -1.04
N LEU A 117 13.13 -10.06 0.20
CA LEU A 117 14.33 -9.67 0.97
C LEU A 117 15.01 -10.84 1.68
N GLY A 118 14.41 -12.04 1.65
CA GLY A 118 14.89 -13.20 2.41
C GLY A 118 14.57 -13.10 3.91
N TYR A 119 13.69 -12.19 4.31
CA TYR A 119 13.22 -12.10 5.68
C TYR A 119 12.01 -13.03 5.85
N ILE A 120 12.21 -14.09 6.61
CA ILE A 120 11.18 -15.09 6.92
C ILE A 120 10.78 -14.90 8.39
N PHE A 121 9.47 -14.87 8.61
CA PHE A 121 8.81 -14.77 9.90
C PHE A 121 7.78 -15.91 9.99
N ASP A 122 7.60 -16.48 11.17
CA ASP A 122 6.67 -17.57 11.47
C ASP A 122 5.34 -17.08 12.08
N TYR A 123 5.15 -15.76 12.12
CA TYR A 123 3.96 -15.07 12.62
C TYR A 123 3.53 -13.95 11.67
N ASP A 124 2.33 -13.42 11.87
CA ASP A 124 1.83 -12.25 11.15
C ASP A 124 2.49 -10.97 11.70
N ILE A 125 3.46 -10.45 10.96
CA ILE A 125 4.27 -9.27 11.35
C ILE A 125 3.47 -7.96 11.42
N THR A 126 2.18 -7.99 11.10
CA THR A 126 1.31 -6.81 11.15
C THR A 126 0.25 -6.91 12.25
N GLU A 127 0.04 -8.09 12.84
CA GLU A 127 -1.08 -8.38 13.75
C GLU A 127 -1.13 -7.46 14.97
N GLU A 128 0.02 -7.20 15.61
CA GLU A 128 0.09 -6.42 16.85
C GLU A 128 -0.37 -4.97 16.68
N GLU A 129 -0.16 -4.40 15.50
CA GLU A 129 -0.44 -2.98 15.23
C GLU A 129 -1.71 -2.79 14.39
N ARG A 130 -2.40 -3.88 14.06
CA ARG A 130 -3.52 -3.87 13.13
C ARG A 130 -4.80 -3.44 13.82
N GLU A 131 -5.25 -2.23 13.51
CA GLU A 131 -6.54 -1.72 14.02
C GLU A 131 -7.63 -1.80 12.95
N TRP A 132 -7.23 -1.69 11.68
CA TRP A 132 -8.07 -1.63 10.48
C TRP A 132 -9.39 -0.90 10.68
#